data_AF-A0A935QYZ4-F1
#
_entry.id   AF-A0A935QYZ4-F1
#
_cell.length_a   1.000
_cell.length_b   1.000
_cell.length_c   1.000
_cell.angle_alpha   90.00
_cell.angle_beta   90.00
_cell.angle_gamma   90.00
#
_symmetry.space_group_name_H-M   'P 1'
#
loop_
_entity.id
_entity.type
_entity.pdbx_description
1 polymer ?
#
loop_
_entity_poly.entity_id
_entity_poly.type
_entity_poly.pdbx_seq_one_letter_code
_entity_poly.pdbx_strand_id
1 'polypeptide(L)'
;MGSCCASWHILYVMRVGGDFMYGRFFIVLLPIWMLLLTVGVARLEGRWRFAALALTLLTTRGVPIIGPEVVRWNITTEGAVYPVAAWWPTGARRRAWRAFNAWRRHADHRHPGIGYGGYYRKPPLIDLRGLTDKHTARLPVGKRGIPGHEKWPSHQYLAERGVVLARFVSAHPERWRSLTLVDLGPGVPLEWGFFQYDRALAERLRAEAPELRFFDPSIHLDAWLKRSHRLTDEELLRDVAFFRFYLLGTAQLEVVVLAGAEGRRLGLHSTDGDPYPIKADCASRSMSWSGAPQPW
;
A
#
# COMPACT_ATOMS: atom_id res chain seq x y z
N MET A 1 16.53 -31.52 -16.52
CA MET A 1 16.01 -30.15 -16.78
C MET A 1 15.13 -29.60 -15.64
N GLY A 2 14.26 -30.38 -15.00
CA GLY A 2 13.37 -29.90 -13.93
C GLY A 2 14.06 -29.25 -12.72
N SER A 3 15.19 -29.79 -12.27
CA SER A 3 15.93 -29.25 -11.11
C SER A 3 16.43 -27.82 -11.31
N CYS A 4 16.78 -27.44 -12.54
CA CYS A 4 17.29 -26.10 -12.82
C CYS A 4 16.18 -25.04 -12.69
N CYS A 5 14.97 -25.31 -13.20
CA CYS A 5 13.85 -24.37 -13.12
C CYS A 5 13.39 -24.13 -11.68
N ALA A 6 13.35 -25.18 -10.87
CA ALA A 6 13.02 -25.07 -9.45
C ALA A 6 14.07 -24.22 -8.70
N SER A 7 15.36 -24.47 -8.94
CA SER A 7 16.43 -23.66 -8.36
C SER A 7 16.35 -22.20 -8.78
N TRP A 8 16.13 -21.90 -10.07
CA TRP A 8 15.96 -20.52 -10.55
C TRP A 8 14.74 -19.84 -9.93
N HIS A 9 13.63 -20.56 -9.80
CA HIS A 9 12.43 -20.04 -9.15
C HIS A 9 12.68 -19.72 -7.67
N ILE A 10 13.33 -20.63 -6.93
CA ILE A 10 13.71 -20.42 -5.52
C ILE A 10 14.63 -19.19 -5.41
N LEU A 11 15.67 -19.11 -6.23
CA LEU A 11 16.59 -17.97 -6.25
C LEU A 11 15.87 -16.66 -6.57
N TYR A 12 14.92 -16.68 -7.51
CA TYR A 12 14.09 -15.53 -7.83
C TYR A 12 13.22 -15.11 -6.63
N VAL A 13 12.49 -16.04 -6.02
CA VAL A 13 11.63 -15.78 -4.84
C VAL A 13 12.46 -15.23 -3.68
N MET A 14 13.63 -15.82 -3.42
CA MET A 14 14.58 -15.34 -2.42
C MET A 14 15.06 -13.91 -2.74
N ARG A 15 15.38 -13.63 -4.01
CA ARG A 15 15.86 -12.31 -4.45
C ARG A 15 14.79 -11.22 -4.32
N VAL A 16 13.53 -11.51 -4.62
CA VAL A 16 12.45 -10.51 -4.50
C VAL A 16 11.97 -10.34 -3.06
N GLY A 17 12.24 -11.32 -2.18
CA GLY A 17 11.88 -11.30 -0.75
C GLY A 17 10.64 -12.11 -0.39
N GLY A 18 10.12 -12.91 -1.33
CA GLY A 18 8.90 -13.69 -1.18
C GLY A 18 7.61 -12.92 -1.48
N ASP A 19 6.48 -13.57 -1.21
CA ASP A 19 5.12 -13.03 -1.25
C ASP A 19 4.35 -13.70 -0.12
N PHE A 20 3.52 -12.95 0.57
CA PHE A 20 2.66 -13.47 1.63
C PHE A 20 1.49 -14.28 1.07
N MET A 21 1.15 -14.09 -0.21
CA MET A 21 0.15 -14.93 -0.87
C MET A 21 0.82 -16.07 -1.60
N TYR A 22 0.69 -17.29 -1.07
CA TYR A 22 1.27 -18.45 -1.73
C TYR A 22 0.54 -18.72 -3.06
N GLY A 23 1.28 -19.20 -4.05
CA GLY A 23 0.75 -19.54 -5.37
C GLY A 23 0.93 -18.46 -6.44
N ARG A 24 1.05 -17.16 -6.08
CA ARG A 24 1.13 -16.08 -7.08
C ARG A 24 2.29 -16.18 -8.03
N PHE A 25 3.48 -16.56 -7.53
CA PHE A 25 4.61 -16.76 -8.44
C PHE A 25 4.46 -18.00 -9.34
N PHE A 26 3.62 -18.96 -8.95
CA PHE A 26 3.30 -20.11 -9.80
C PHE A 26 2.25 -19.79 -10.86
N ILE A 27 1.38 -18.79 -10.64
CA ILE A 27 0.39 -18.35 -11.64
C ILE A 27 1.08 -17.96 -12.95
N VAL A 28 2.22 -17.26 -12.87
CA VAL A 28 3.00 -16.85 -14.05
C VAL A 28 3.58 -18.06 -14.81
N LEU A 29 3.90 -19.14 -14.10
CA LEU A 29 4.43 -20.36 -14.69
C LEU A 29 3.32 -21.27 -15.23
N LEU A 30 2.08 -21.12 -14.75
CA LEU A 30 0.97 -22.02 -15.07
C LEU A 30 0.75 -22.20 -16.58
N PRO A 31 0.77 -21.16 -17.44
CA PRO A 31 0.59 -21.36 -18.89
C PRO A 31 1.68 -22.24 -19.50
N ILE A 32 2.93 -22.08 -19.06
CA ILE A 32 4.07 -22.88 -19.52
C ILE A 32 3.90 -24.33 -19.06
N TRP A 33 3.54 -24.54 -17.80
CA TRP A 33 3.26 -25.88 -17.28
C TRP A 33 2.11 -26.57 -18.02
N MET A 34 1.01 -25.86 -18.29
CA MET A 34 -0.13 -26.39 -19.04
C MET A 34 0.26 -26.75 -20.47
N LEU A 35 1.09 -25.95 -21.14
CA LEU A 35 1.61 -26.26 -22.46
C LEU A 35 2.49 -27.52 -22.44
N LEU A 36 3.43 -27.61 -21.50
CA LEU A 36 4.30 -28.77 -21.34
C LEU A 36 3.52 -30.04 -21.04
N LEU A 37 2.50 -29.95 -20.17
CA LEU A 37 1.59 -31.05 -19.87
C LEU A 37 0.82 -31.49 -21.12
N THR A 38 0.23 -30.55 -21.86
CA THR A 38 -0.54 -30.83 -23.06
C THR A 38 0.31 -31.54 -24.11
N VAL A 39 1.50 -31.02 -24.39
CA VAL A 39 2.45 -31.60 -25.35
C VAL A 39 2.98 -32.95 -24.87
N GLY A 40 3.25 -33.10 -23.57
CA GLY A 40 3.71 -34.36 -22.98
C GLY A 40 2.65 -35.45 -23.07
N VAL A 41 1.41 -35.15 -22.65
CA VAL A 41 0.29 -36.10 -22.71
C VAL A 41 -0.04 -36.48 -24.15
N ALA A 42 0.05 -35.55 -25.10
CA ALA A 42 -0.21 -35.82 -26.52
C ALA A 42 0.77 -36.83 -27.14
N ARG A 43 1.98 -36.98 -26.58
CA ARG A 43 2.98 -37.96 -27.02
C ARG A 43 2.86 -39.32 -26.35
N LEU A 44 1.97 -39.47 -25.36
CA LEU A 44 1.73 -40.75 -24.71
C LEU A 44 0.64 -41.53 -25.45
N GLU A 45 0.81 -42.84 -25.52
CA GLU A 45 -0.14 -43.75 -26.16
C GLU A 45 -0.85 -44.66 -25.15
N GLY A 46 -2.05 -45.11 -25.51
CA GLY A 46 -2.84 -46.07 -24.75
C GLY A 46 -3.06 -45.68 -23.28
N ARG A 47 -2.87 -46.63 -22.38
CA ARG A 47 -3.11 -46.48 -20.92
C ARG A 47 -2.30 -45.37 -20.26
N TRP A 48 -1.12 -45.04 -20.79
CA TRP A 48 -0.25 -44.03 -20.20
C TRP A 48 -0.77 -42.61 -20.40
N ARG A 49 -1.45 -42.36 -21.52
CA ARG A 49 -2.14 -41.09 -21.77
C ARG A 49 -3.25 -40.87 -20.74
N PHE A 50 -4.06 -41.90 -20.49
CA PHE A 50 -5.13 -41.85 -19.49
C PHE A 50 -4.58 -41.66 -18.07
N ALA A 51 -3.52 -42.40 -17.70
CA ALA A 51 -2.86 -42.24 -16.41
C ALA A 51 -2.30 -40.81 -16.21
N ALA A 52 -1.67 -40.23 -17.24
CA ALA A 52 -1.14 -38.88 -17.18
C ALA A 52 -2.24 -37.82 -17.09
N LEU A 53 -3.36 -37.99 -17.82
CA LEU A 53 -4.54 -37.12 -17.69
C LEU A 53 -5.14 -37.20 -16.29
N ALA A 54 -5.32 -38.40 -15.74
CA ALA A 54 -5.85 -38.61 -14.39
C ALA A 54 -4.94 -37.96 -13.33
N LEU A 55 -3.62 -38.14 -13.45
CA LEU A 55 -2.64 -37.51 -12.56
C LEU A 55 -2.67 -35.98 -12.67
N THR A 56 -2.82 -35.45 -13.89
CA THR A 56 -2.96 -34.00 -14.12
C THR A 56 -4.23 -33.47 -13.45
N LEU A 57 -5.37 -34.13 -13.65
CA LEU A 57 -6.64 -33.73 -13.00
C LEU A 57 -6.53 -33.80 -11.47
N LEU A 58 -5.93 -34.86 -10.92
CA LEU A 58 -5.68 -34.99 -9.48
C LEU A 58 -4.82 -33.86 -8.92
N THR A 59 -3.77 -33.45 -9.65
CA THR A 59 -2.88 -32.38 -9.21
C THR A 59 -3.47 -30.98 -9.41
N THR A 60 -4.37 -30.77 -10.39
CA THR A 60 -5.05 -29.48 -10.59
C THR A 60 -6.01 -29.10 -9.46
N ARG A 61 -6.53 -30.08 -8.70
CA ARG A 61 -7.37 -29.81 -7.53
C ARG A 61 -6.61 -29.02 -6.45
N GLY A 62 -5.27 -29.15 -6.44
CA GLY A 62 -4.40 -28.58 -5.42
C GLY A 62 -4.60 -29.24 -4.06
N VAL A 63 -3.55 -29.21 -3.24
CA VAL A 63 -3.66 -29.54 -1.82
C VAL A 63 -3.73 -28.22 -1.06
N PRO A 64 -4.79 -27.92 -0.29
CA PRO A 64 -4.84 -26.71 0.51
C PRO A 64 -3.81 -26.83 1.64
N ILE A 65 -2.63 -26.23 1.43
CA ILE A 65 -1.56 -26.19 2.45
C ILE A 65 -1.98 -25.29 3.62
N ILE A 66 -2.73 -24.22 3.31
CA ILE A 66 -3.30 -23.29 4.28
C ILE A 66 -4.81 -23.26 4.03
N GLY A 67 -5.59 -23.40 5.10
CA GLY A 67 -7.05 -23.34 5.02
C GLY A 67 -7.55 -22.00 4.48
N PRO A 68 -8.81 -21.95 4.00
CA PRO A 68 -9.44 -20.68 3.64
C PRO A 68 -9.42 -19.75 4.85
N GLU A 69 -9.19 -18.46 4.62
CA GLU A 69 -9.19 -17.41 5.66
C GLU A 69 -8.12 -17.55 6.76
N VAL A 70 -7.19 -18.51 6.64
CA VAL A 70 -6.10 -18.69 7.59
C VAL A 70 -4.85 -17.95 7.11
N VAL A 71 -4.19 -17.27 8.05
CA VAL A 71 -2.81 -16.78 7.89
C VAL A 71 -1.92 -17.67 8.75
N ARG A 72 -0.96 -18.36 8.13
CA ARG A 72 0.00 -19.23 8.81
C ARG A 72 1.41 -18.83 8.42
N TRP A 73 2.28 -18.58 9.40
CA TRP A 73 3.66 -18.12 9.18
C TRP A 73 3.75 -16.85 8.32
N ASN A 74 2.80 -15.92 8.50
CA ASN A 74 2.63 -14.74 7.65
C ASN A 74 2.37 -15.04 6.16
N ILE A 75 1.90 -16.25 5.85
CA ILE A 75 1.51 -16.69 4.50
C ILE A 75 0.01 -17.00 4.50
N THR A 76 -0.68 -16.71 3.41
CA THR A 76 -2.13 -16.95 3.25
C THR A 76 -2.50 -17.23 1.79
N THR A 77 -3.75 -17.63 1.55
CA THR A 77 -4.30 -17.72 0.20
C THR A 77 -4.76 -16.37 -0.30
N GLU A 78 -4.72 -16.16 -1.62
CA GLU A 78 -5.33 -14.96 -2.19
C GLU A 78 -6.85 -14.91 -1.93
N GLY A 79 -7.54 -16.06 -1.94
CA GLY A 79 -8.97 -16.14 -1.64
C GLY A 79 -9.33 -15.74 -0.21
N ALA A 80 -8.45 -15.98 0.77
CA ALA A 80 -8.63 -15.52 2.16
C ALA A 80 -8.64 -13.99 2.25
N VAL A 81 -7.74 -13.34 1.51
CA VAL A 81 -7.55 -11.89 1.57
C VAL A 81 -8.52 -11.17 0.64
N TYR A 82 -8.76 -11.72 -0.54
CA TYR A 82 -9.65 -11.18 -1.56
C TYR A 82 -10.67 -12.25 -1.96
N PRO A 83 -11.73 -12.46 -1.16
CA PRO A 83 -12.83 -13.31 -1.59
C PRO A 83 -13.43 -12.70 -2.86
N VAL A 84 -13.19 -13.37 -3.98
CA VAL A 84 -13.72 -13.00 -5.30
C VAL A 84 -15.22 -13.25 -5.25
N ALA A 85 -16.01 -12.18 -5.34
CA ALA A 85 -17.46 -12.26 -5.33
C ALA A 85 -18.01 -12.69 -6.69
N ALA A 86 -17.34 -12.25 -7.75
CA ALA A 86 -17.62 -12.59 -9.13
C ALA A 86 -16.32 -12.48 -9.94
N TRP A 87 -16.12 -13.42 -10.85
CA TRP A 87 -15.00 -13.41 -11.79
C TRP A 87 -15.25 -12.43 -12.95
N TRP A 88 -16.53 -12.19 -13.30
CA TRP A 88 -16.93 -11.24 -14.34
C TRP A 88 -18.32 -10.60 -14.07
N PRO A 89 -18.44 -9.26 -14.08
CA PRO A 89 -17.35 -8.31 -13.96
C PRO A 89 -16.60 -8.57 -12.66
N THR A 90 -15.26 -8.45 -12.68
CA THR A 90 -14.47 -8.83 -11.50
C THR A 90 -14.86 -7.95 -10.32
N GLY A 91 -15.42 -8.58 -9.29
CA GLY A 91 -15.91 -7.90 -8.09
C GLY A 91 -15.28 -8.54 -6.88
N ALA A 92 -14.50 -7.78 -6.11
CA ALA A 92 -14.11 -8.21 -4.77
C ALA A 92 -15.23 -7.81 -3.80
N ARG A 93 -15.63 -8.74 -2.92
CA ARG A 93 -16.71 -8.53 -1.92
C ARG A 93 -16.36 -7.47 -0.87
N ARG A 94 -15.07 -7.10 -0.75
CA ARG A 94 -14.56 -6.28 0.35
C ARG A 94 -14.78 -4.77 0.16
N ARG A 95 -14.91 -4.08 1.29
CA ARG A 95 -15.02 -2.61 1.44
C ARG A 95 -13.93 -1.83 0.68
N ALA A 96 -12.70 -2.35 0.62
CA ALA A 96 -11.60 -1.76 -0.15
C ALA A 96 -11.90 -1.62 -1.66
N TRP A 97 -12.71 -2.52 -2.23
CA TRP A 97 -13.14 -2.42 -3.62
C TRP A 97 -14.14 -1.29 -3.84
N ARG A 98 -15.02 -1.03 -2.86
CA ARG A 98 -15.94 0.11 -2.91
C ARG A 98 -15.19 1.44 -2.78
N ALA A 99 -14.29 1.53 -1.82
CA ALA A 99 -13.38 2.66 -1.67
C ALA A 99 -12.63 2.92 -2.98
N PHE A 100 -11.98 1.90 -3.55
CA PHE A 100 -11.30 2.01 -4.83
C PHE A 100 -12.23 2.48 -5.95
N ASN A 101 -13.46 1.97 -6.06
CA ASN A 101 -14.39 2.38 -7.11
C ASN A 101 -14.98 3.78 -6.91
N ALA A 102 -15.14 4.25 -5.67
CA ALA A 102 -15.48 5.64 -5.38
C ALA A 102 -14.33 6.52 -5.87
N TRP A 103 -13.10 6.24 -5.44
CA TRP A 103 -11.90 6.97 -5.85
C TRP A 103 -11.63 6.94 -7.36
N ARG A 104 -11.90 5.81 -8.02
CA ARG A 104 -11.69 5.59 -9.45
C ARG A 104 -12.34 6.65 -10.32
N ARG A 105 -13.46 7.23 -9.90
CA ARG A 105 -14.17 8.23 -10.70
C ARG A 105 -13.48 9.59 -10.72
N HIS A 106 -12.53 9.82 -9.81
CA HIS A 106 -12.09 11.18 -9.45
C HIS A 106 -10.58 11.40 -9.52
N ALA A 107 -9.77 10.40 -9.89
CA ALA A 107 -8.32 10.52 -9.74
C ALA A 107 -7.51 10.13 -10.99
N ASP A 108 -6.92 11.14 -11.62
CA ASP A 108 -5.72 11.03 -12.49
C ASP A 108 -4.41 10.94 -11.68
N HIS A 109 -4.48 10.73 -10.36
CA HIS A 109 -3.39 11.01 -9.42
C HIS A 109 -2.69 9.73 -8.97
N ARG A 110 -1.44 9.87 -8.50
CA ARG A 110 -0.62 8.75 -8.04
C ARG A 110 -1.09 8.23 -6.69
N HIS A 111 -1.54 6.97 -6.65
CA HIS A 111 -1.92 6.31 -5.39
C HIS A 111 -1.02 5.13 -5.01
N PRO A 112 -0.75 4.97 -3.71
CA PRO A 112 -0.15 3.79 -3.16
C PRO A 112 -1.11 2.75 -2.61
N GLY A 113 -0.70 1.48 -2.75
CA GLY A 113 -1.22 0.38 -1.95
C GLY A 113 -2.47 -0.30 -2.52
N ILE A 114 -2.36 -0.83 -3.74
CA ILE A 114 -3.45 -1.59 -4.35
C ILE A 114 -2.94 -2.96 -4.77
N GLY A 115 -3.59 -4.00 -4.27
CA GLY A 115 -3.44 -5.37 -4.77
C GLY A 115 -4.06 -5.49 -6.17
N TYR A 116 -4.89 -6.51 -6.36
CA TYR A 116 -5.54 -6.84 -7.64
C TYR A 116 -6.03 -5.62 -8.46
N GLY A 117 -6.73 -4.65 -7.83
CA GLY A 117 -7.30 -3.50 -8.53
C GLY A 117 -6.30 -2.57 -9.23
N GLY A 118 -5.07 -2.45 -8.71
CA GLY A 118 -4.04 -1.56 -9.28
C GLY A 118 -3.36 -2.19 -10.49
N TYR A 119 -3.10 -3.50 -10.43
CA TYR A 119 -2.45 -4.25 -11.50
C TYR A 119 -3.26 -4.22 -12.81
N TYR A 120 -4.56 -4.51 -12.76
CA TYR A 120 -5.37 -4.61 -13.98
C TYR A 120 -5.74 -3.26 -14.60
N ARG A 121 -5.71 -2.17 -13.83
CA ARG A 121 -6.16 -0.85 -14.31
C ARG A 121 -5.04 0.08 -14.75
N LYS A 122 -3.79 -0.23 -14.41
CA LYS A 122 -2.62 0.62 -14.70
C LYS A 122 -2.81 2.12 -14.40
N PRO A 123 -3.48 2.56 -13.31
CA PRO A 123 -3.49 3.98 -13.00
C PRO A 123 -2.03 4.41 -12.71
N PRO A 124 -1.72 5.71 -12.80
CA PRO A 124 -0.48 6.20 -12.21
C PRO A 124 -0.56 5.84 -10.72
N LEU A 125 0.21 4.86 -10.27
CA LEU A 125 0.17 4.31 -8.92
C LEU A 125 1.60 4.00 -8.49
N ILE A 126 1.87 4.17 -7.20
CA ILE A 126 3.13 3.78 -6.59
C ILE A 126 2.83 2.78 -5.50
N ASP A 127 2.92 1.49 -5.77
CA ASP A 127 2.73 0.53 -4.69
C ASP A 127 3.82 0.63 -3.62
N LEU A 128 3.43 0.93 -2.38
CA LEU A 128 4.33 1.05 -1.22
C LEU A 128 5.01 -0.26 -0.86
N ARG A 129 4.49 -1.39 -1.36
CA ARG A 129 5.05 -2.72 -1.13
C ARG A 129 5.92 -3.22 -2.29
N GLY A 130 6.01 -2.45 -3.37
CA GLY A 130 6.90 -2.76 -4.50
C GLY A 130 6.38 -3.84 -5.46
N LEU A 131 5.09 -4.16 -5.45
CA LEU A 131 4.47 -5.02 -6.48
C LEU A 131 4.51 -4.36 -7.86
N THR A 132 4.27 -3.04 -7.93
CA THR A 132 4.20 -2.29 -9.20
C THR A 132 5.24 -1.18 -9.33
N ASP A 133 5.97 -0.85 -8.26
CA ASP A 133 6.98 0.21 -8.26
C ASP A 133 8.40 -0.37 -8.20
N LYS A 134 9.18 -0.14 -9.27
CA LYS A 134 10.53 -0.71 -9.45
C LYS A 134 11.52 -0.24 -8.38
N HIS A 135 11.41 0.99 -7.91
CA HIS A 135 12.30 1.52 -6.87
C HIS A 135 12.04 0.78 -5.55
N THR A 136 10.79 0.79 -5.09
CA THR A 136 10.35 0.10 -3.88
C THR A 136 10.66 -1.40 -3.92
N ALA A 137 10.42 -2.06 -5.06
CA ALA A 137 10.69 -3.48 -5.26
C ALA A 137 12.15 -3.87 -5.00
N ARG A 138 13.09 -2.94 -5.22
CA ARG A 138 14.54 -3.16 -5.13
C ARG A 138 15.14 -2.74 -3.79
N LEU A 139 14.34 -2.14 -2.91
CA LEU A 139 14.82 -1.79 -1.57
C LEU A 139 15.24 -3.06 -0.80
N PRO A 140 16.31 -2.98 0.00
CA PRO A 140 16.68 -4.06 0.89
C PRO A 140 15.58 -4.28 1.94
N VAL A 141 15.41 -5.52 2.38
CA VAL A 141 14.52 -5.83 3.50
C VAL A 141 15.22 -5.46 4.80
N GLY A 142 14.73 -4.43 5.50
CA GLY A 142 15.31 -3.98 6.76
C GLY A 142 15.01 -4.91 7.94
N LYS A 143 13.75 -5.35 8.08
CA LYS A 143 13.30 -6.29 9.11
C LYS A 143 12.32 -7.29 8.50
N ARG A 144 12.48 -8.57 8.86
CA ARG A 144 11.53 -9.62 8.42
C ARG A 144 10.18 -9.48 9.10
N GLY A 145 9.12 -9.72 8.34
CA GLY A 145 7.73 -9.63 8.74
C GLY A 145 6.83 -10.42 7.81
N ILE A 146 5.90 -9.73 7.14
CA ILE A 146 5.02 -10.33 6.13
C ILE A 146 5.78 -10.35 4.80
N PRO A 147 6.11 -11.52 4.21
CA PRO A 147 6.90 -11.59 2.98
C PRO A 147 6.32 -10.72 1.86
N GLY A 148 7.17 -9.96 1.17
CA GLY A 148 6.73 -9.01 0.14
C GLY A 148 6.07 -7.72 0.67
N HIS A 149 5.85 -7.60 1.98
CA HIS A 149 5.31 -6.42 2.67
C HIS A 149 6.32 -5.84 3.67
N GLU A 150 7.61 -6.05 3.42
CA GLU A 150 8.70 -5.62 4.31
C GLU A 150 9.44 -4.38 3.79
N LYS A 151 9.19 -4.01 2.53
CA LYS A 151 9.81 -2.87 1.88
C LYS A 151 8.88 -1.66 1.98
N TRP A 152 9.49 -0.51 2.19
CA TRP A 152 8.79 0.77 2.28
C TRP A 152 9.65 1.85 1.62
N PRO A 153 9.11 2.59 0.64
CA PRO A 153 9.81 3.76 0.11
C PRO A 153 9.89 4.86 1.16
N SER A 154 10.91 5.71 1.03
CA SER A 154 11.01 6.91 1.86
C SER A 154 9.91 7.91 1.51
N HIS A 155 9.56 8.80 2.46
CA HIS A 155 8.62 9.87 2.19
C HIS A 155 9.13 10.83 1.12
N GLN A 156 10.44 11.10 1.12
CA GLN A 156 11.08 11.89 0.08
C GLN A 156 10.83 11.29 -1.31
N TYR A 157 11.02 9.98 -1.49
CA TYR A 157 10.75 9.33 -2.77
C TYR A 157 9.27 9.51 -3.19
N LEU A 158 8.34 9.29 -2.26
CA LEU A 158 6.91 9.46 -2.55
C LEU A 158 6.56 10.91 -2.93
N ALA A 159 7.16 11.89 -2.26
CA ALA A 159 7.01 13.31 -2.55
C ALA A 159 7.57 13.67 -3.94
N GLU A 160 8.80 13.25 -4.25
CA GLU A 160 9.44 13.46 -5.57
C GLU A 160 8.64 12.84 -6.70
N ARG A 161 7.91 11.76 -6.40
CA ARG A 161 7.05 11.09 -7.37
C ARG A 161 5.65 11.71 -7.46
N GLY A 162 5.36 12.77 -6.72
CA GLY A 162 4.08 13.48 -6.75
C GLY A 162 2.92 12.66 -6.21
N VAL A 163 3.14 11.88 -5.14
CA VAL A 163 2.06 11.17 -4.45
C VAL A 163 1.23 12.18 -3.66
N VAL A 164 -0.05 12.30 -4.00
CA VAL A 164 -0.96 13.23 -3.32
C VAL A 164 -1.81 12.48 -2.29
N LEU A 165 -2.29 11.29 -2.62
CA LEU A 165 -3.12 10.47 -1.75
C LEU A 165 -2.38 9.19 -1.40
N ALA A 166 -2.52 8.71 -0.17
CA ALA A 166 -1.94 7.45 0.26
C ALA A 166 -2.91 6.55 1.04
N ARG A 167 -2.83 5.24 0.77
CA ARG A 167 -3.38 4.22 1.66
C ARG A 167 -2.33 3.87 2.71
N PHE A 168 -2.78 3.70 3.95
CA PHE A 168 -1.97 3.60 5.16
C PHE A 168 -1.16 4.86 5.41
N VAL A 169 -1.86 5.93 5.78
CA VAL A 169 -1.30 7.24 6.17
C VAL A 169 -0.52 7.18 7.49
N SER A 170 0.16 6.06 7.79
CA SER A 170 1.26 6.04 8.75
C SER A 170 2.44 6.91 8.31
N ALA A 171 2.36 7.54 7.13
CA ALA A 171 3.32 8.53 6.67
C ALA A 171 3.34 9.79 7.53
N HIS A 172 2.24 10.12 8.20
CA HIS A 172 2.20 11.27 9.08
C HIS A 172 2.23 10.83 10.55
N PRO A 173 3.01 11.49 11.41
CA PRO A 173 2.98 11.20 12.84
C PRO A 173 1.59 11.35 13.43
N GLU A 174 1.28 10.56 14.46
CA GLU A 174 -0.08 10.40 15.01
C GLU A 174 -0.74 11.75 15.38
N ARG A 175 0.04 12.74 15.83
CA ARG A 175 -0.39 14.12 16.14
C ARG A 175 -1.13 14.81 14.98
N TRP A 176 -0.74 14.56 13.73
CA TRP A 176 -1.34 15.22 12.56
C TRP A 176 -2.19 14.26 11.71
N ARG A 177 -2.31 13.00 12.13
CA ARG A 177 -3.04 11.98 11.39
C ARG A 177 -4.46 12.42 11.04
N SER A 178 -5.19 12.99 12.01
CA SER A 178 -6.55 13.49 11.80
C SER A 178 -6.67 14.60 10.74
N LEU A 179 -5.61 15.39 10.52
CA LEU A 179 -5.58 16.45 9.50
C LEU A 179 -5.39 15.91 8.08
N THR A 180 -4.96 14.65 7.98
CA THR A 180 -4.54 14.03 6.73
C THR A 180 -5.53 12.98 6.26
N LEU A 181 -6.34 12.42 7.16
CA LEU A 181 -7.28 11.36 6.85
C LEU A 181 -8.41 11.84 5.91
N VAL A 182 -8.79 10.94 5.01
CA VAL A 182 -10.03 11.03 4.22
C VAL A 182 -10.97 9.93 4.69
N ASP A 183 -12.09 10.34 5.25
CA ASP A 183 -13.24 9.49 5.54
C ASP A 183 -14.02 9.21 4.25
N LEU A 184 -14.14 7.93 3.93
CA LEU A 184 -14.82 7.44 2.72
C LEU A 184 -16.27 7.03 3.00
N GLY A 185 -16.79 7.41 4.16
CA GLY A 185 -18.14 7.14 4.60
C GLY A 185 -18.29 5.86 5.43
N PRO A 186 -19.53 5.60 5.89
CA PRO A 186 -19.82 4.55 6.85
C PRO A 186 -19.34 3.16 6.41
N GLY A 187 -18.62 2.49 7.32
CA GLY A 187 -18.15 1.13 7.11
C GLY A 187 -16.91 0.99 6.23
N VAL A 188 -16.30 2.09 5.77
CA VAL A 188 -14.99 2.04 5.11
C VAL A 188 -13.89 2.34 6.14
N PRO A 189 -12.87 1.48 6.31
CA PRO A 189 -11.76 1.77 7.23
C PRO A 189 -11.07 3.09 6.88
N LEU A 190 -10.76 3.90 7.90
CA LEU A 190 -9.94 5.12 7.81
C LEU A 190 -8.48 4.77 7.52
N GLU A 191 -8.23 4.28 6.31
CA GLU A 191 -6.90 3.91 5.81
C GLU A 191 -6.37 4.92 4.79
N TRP A 192 -7.17 5.87 4.35
CA TRP A 192 -6.81 6.79 3.27
C TRP A 192 -6.59 8.19 3.80
N GLY A 193 -5.72 8.93 3.14
CA GLY A 193 -5.44 10.32 3.46
C GLY A 193 -4.59 11.00 2.41
N PHE A 194 -4.50 12.32 2.53
CA PHE A 194 -3.55 13.13 1.79
C PHE A 194 -2.13 12.86 2.32
N PHE A 195 -1.27 12.38 1.43
CA PHE A 195 0.17 12.36 1.66
C PHE A 195 0.73 13.78 1.56
N GLN A 196 0.34 14.48 0.49
CA GLN A 196 0.49 15.93 0.32
C GLN A 196 -0.88 16.51 0.01
N TYR A 197 -1.22 17.63 0.65
CA TYR A 197 -2.47 18.31 0.40
C TYR A 197 -2.43 18.99 -0.96
N ASP A 198 -3.33 18.59 -1.84
CA ASP A 198 -3.56 19.23 -3.13
C ASP A 198 -4.92 19.89 -3.10
N ARG A 199 -4.92 21.22 -3.13
CA ARG A 199 -6.14 22.04 -3.05
C ARG A 199 -7.09 21.78 -4.23
N ALA A 200 -6.56 21.64 -5.44
CA ALA A 200 -7.38 21.44 -6.64
C ALA A 200 -8.03 20.04 -6.63
N LEU A 201 -7.32 19.03 -6.14
CA LEU A 201 -7.90 17.71 -5.89
C LEU A 201 -8.95 17.77 -4.78
N ALA A 202 -8.67 18.43 -3.65
CA ALA A 202 -9.62 18.59 -2.55
C ALA A 202 -10.91 19.28 -3.01
N GLU A 203 -10.82 20.38 -3.77
CA GLU A 203 -11.99 21.09 -4.31
C GLU A 203 -12.81 20.22 -5.25
N ARG A 204 -12.16 19.47 -6.16
CA ARG A 204 -12.85 18.49 -7.03
C ARG A 204 -13.53 17.39 -6.25
N LEU A 205 -12.87 16.80 -5.24
CA LEU A 205 -13.47 15.76 -4.41
C LEU A 205 -14.70 16.26 -3.66
N ARG A 206 -14.70 17.50 -3.16
CA ARG A 206 -15.90 18.11 -2.54
C ARG A 206 -17.04 18.26 -3.54
N ALA A 207 -16.74 18.67 -4.77
CA ALA A 207 -17.74 18.89 -5.80
C ALA A 207 -18.33 17.58 -6.33
N GLU A 208 -17.48 16.57 -6.56
CA GLU A 208 -17.86 15.33 -7.26
C GLU A 208 -18.22 14.17 -6.31
N ALA A 209 -17.74 14.21 -5.07
CA ALA A 209 -17.94 13.17 -4.06
C ALA A 209 -18.19 13.78 -2.67
N PRO A 210 -19.29 14.52 -2.47
CA PRO A 210 -19.60 15.23 -1.23
C PRO A 210 -19.78 14.31 -0.02
N GLU A 211 -19.94 13.00 -0.23
CA GLU A 211 -19.94 12.00 0.84
C GLU A 211 -18.56 11.81 1.49
N LEU A 212 -17.48 12.17 0.79
CA LEU A 212 -16.12 12.11 1.32
C LEU A 212 -15.91 13.25 2.31
N ARG A 213 -15.36 12.94 3.48
CA ARG A 213 -15.02 13.94 4.48
C ARG A 213 -13.53 13.96 4.71
N PHE A 214 -12.95 15.14 4.62
CA PHE A 214 -11.54 15.33 4.92
C PHE A 214 -11.34 16.74 5.45
N PHE A 215 -10.27 16.89 6.21
CA PHE A 215 -9.99 18.14 6.89
C PHE A 215 -9.51 19.22 5.89
N ASP A 216 -9.95 20.46 6.08
CA ASP A 216 -9.41 21.62 5.32
C ASP A 216 -8.25 22.25 6.10
N PRO A 217 -7.00 22.12 5.63
CA PRO A 217 -5.84 22.60 6.38
C PRO A 217 -5.91 24.09 6.69
N SER A 218 -6.60 24.90 5.88
CA SER A 218 -6.77 26.35 6.10
C SER A 218 -7.36 26.65 7.48
N ILE A 219 -8.39 25.89 7.86
CA ILE A 219 -9.11 26.08 9.13
C ILE A 219 -8.18 25.76 10.32
N HIS A 220 -7.35 24.72 10.19
CA HIS A 220 -6.39 24.39 11.25
C HIS A 220 -5.23 25.36 11.30
N LEU A 221 -4.77 25.85 10.14
CA LEU A 221 -3.64 26.76 10.08
C LEU A 221 -3.96 28.06 10.83
N ASP A 222 -5.16 28.61 10.68
CA ASP A 222 -5.60 29.79 11.43
C ASP A 222 -5.61 29.56 12.95
N ALA A 223 -6.14 28.42 13.39
CA ALA A 223 -6.14 28.04 14.79
C ALA A 223 -4.72 27.81 15.31
N TRP A 224 -3.85 27.21 14.49
CA TRP A 224 -2.46 26.94 14.79
C TRP A 224 -1.65 28.24 14.93
N LEU A 225 -1.79 29.18 14.01
CA LEU A 225 -1.14 30.49 14.06
C LEU A 225 -1.52 31.26 15.34
N LYS A 226 -2.78 31.18 15.76
CA LYS A 226 -3.24 31.82 17.01
C LYS A 226 -2.61 31.21 18.26
N ARG A 227 -2.20 29.93 18.24
CA ARG A 227 -1.58 29.25 19.39
C ARG A 227 -0.06 29.10 19.28
N SER A 228 0.53 29.36 18.11
CA SER A 228 1.94 29.06 17.82
C SER A 228 2.89 29.82 18.74
N HIS A 229 2.54 31.04 19.15
CA HIS A 229 3.29 31.84 20.12
C HIS A 229 3.42 31.21 21.52
N ARG A 230 2.63 30.16 21.82
CA ARG A 230 2.68 29.41 23.09
C ARG A 230 3.37 28.07 22.96
N LEU A 231 3.75 27.67 21.73
CA LEU A 231 4.47 26.43 21.51
C LEU A 231 5.93 26.62 21.95
N THR A 232 6.51 25.54 22.44
CA THR A 232 7.96 25.46 22.57
C THR A 232 8.61 25.50 21.19
N ASP A 233 9.88 25.91 21.13
CA ASP A 233 10.65 25.95 19.88
C ASP A 233 10.69 24.60 19.15
N GLU A 234 10.85 23.51 19.90
CA GLU A 234 10.86 22.16 19.36
C GLU A 234 9.49 21.78 18.75
N GLU A 235 8.39 22.16 19.39
CA GLU A 235 7.04 21.92 18.86
C GLU A 235 6.76 22.79 17.64
N LEU A 236 7.17 24.06 17.66
CA LEU A 236 7.01 24.97 16.54
C LEU A 236 7.77 24.44 15.31
N LEU A 237 9.02 24.04 15.48
CA LEU A 237 9.84 23.47 14.39
C LEU A 237 9.22 22.18 13.84
N ARG A 238 8.72 21.29 14.70
CA ARG A 238 8.03 20.07 14.27
C ARG A 238 6.75 20.36 13.48
N ASP A 239 5.91 21.27 13.96
CA ASP A 239 4.68 21.66 13.27
C ASP A 239 5.00 22.36 11.93
N VAL A 240 5.99 23.24 11.88
CA VAL A 240 6.45 23.89 10.64
C VAL A 240 6.99 22.87 9.64
N ALA A 241 7.79 21.90 10.07
CA ALA A 241 8.27 20.82 9.21
C ALA A 241 7.11 20.03 8.59
N PHE A 242 6.06 19.75 9.39
CA PHE A 242 4.85 19.12 8.92
C PHE A 242 4.08 19.94 7.91
N PHE A 243 3.73 21.17 8.22
CA PHE A 243 2.98 21.98 7.27
C PHE A 243 3.81 22.26 6.01
N ARG A 244 5.14 22.38 6.12
CA ARG A 244 6.01 22.54 4.94
C ARG A 244 5.96 21.35 4.00
N PHE A 245 5.99 20.15 4.56
CA PHE A 245 5.88 18.92 3.78
C PHE A 245 4.47 18.72 3.23
N TYR A 246 3.46 18.86 4.10
CA TYR A 246 2.07 18.54 3.81
C TYR A 246 1.42 19.56 2.87
N LEU A 247 1.76 20.85 2.98
CA LEU A 247 1.21 21.94 2.16
C LEU A 247 2.14 22.34 1.00
N LEU A 248 3.08 21.46 0.63
CA LEU A 248 4.06 21.74 -0.42
C LEU A 248 3.37 22.15 -1.73
N GLY A 249 3.78 23.28 -2.31
CA GLY A 249 3.21 23.80 -3.56
C GLY A 249 1.90 24.59 -3.39
N THR A 250 1.45 24.85 -2.17
CA THR A 250 0.28 25.70 -1.90
C THR A 250 0.69 27.10 -1.46
N ALA A 251 -0.15 28.11 -1.73
CA ALA A 251 0.06 29.48 -1.24
C ALA A 251 0.10 29.57 0.31
N GLN A 252 -0.49 28.59 1.00
CA GLN A 252 -0.51 28.52 2.46
C GLN A 252 0.87 28.23 3.05
N LEU A 253 1.78 27.66 2.25
CA LEU A 253 3.15 27.41 2.66
C LEU A 253 3.89 28.70 3.01
N GLU A 254 3.64 29.79 2.28
CA GLU A 254 4.30 31.08 2.52
C GLU A 254 3.96 31.61 3.91
N VAL A 255 2.70 31.47 4.35
CA VAL A 255 2.24 31.86 5.69
C VAL A 255 2.95 31.07 6.79
N VAL A 256 3.12 29.76 6.59
CA VAL A 256 3.86 28.88 7.53
C VAL A 256 5.33 29.27 7.60
N VAL A 257 5.95 29.54 6.45
CA VAL A 257 7.36 29.94 6.36
C VAL A 257 7.59 31.28 7.06
N LEU A 258 6.68 32.25 6.88
CA LEU A 258 6.75 33.55 7.55
C LEU A 258 6.59 33.40 9.07
N ALA A 259 5.62 32.63 9.55
CA ALA A 259 5.44 32.35 10.98
C ALA A 259 6.67 31.65 11.60
N GLY A 260 7.30 30.71 10.88
CA GLY A 260 8.53 30.06 11.31
C GLY A 260 9.78 30.95 11.22
N ALA A 261 9.81 31.92 10.30
CA ALA A 261 10.90 32.90 10.18
C ALA A 261 10.87 33.92 11.31
N GLU A 262 9.68 34.34 11.76
CA GLU A 262 9.53 35.15 12.98
C GLU A 262 9.99 34.37 14.22
N GLY A 263 9.67 33.07 14.31
CA GLY A 263 10.23 32.19 15.36
C GLY A 263 11.77 32.10 15.31
N ARG A 264 12.38 32.13 14.11
CA ARG A 264 13.85 32.13 13.95
C ARG A 264 14.53 33.46 14.25
N ARG A 265 13.84 34.60 14.12
CA ARG A 265 14.35 35.90 14.62
C ARG A 265 14.61 35.86 16.14
N LEU A 266 14.03 34.91 16.87
CA LEU A 266 14.28 34.66 18.29
C LEU A 266 15.49 33.75 18.57
N GLY A 267 16.24 33.28 17.54
CA GLY A 267 17.59 32.72 17.71
C GLY A 267 17.77 31.20 17.61
N LEU A 268 17.08 30.50 16.70
CA LEU A 268 17.14 29.02 16.61
C LEU A 268 17.67 28.54 15.24
N HIS A 269 18.73 27.74 15.25
CA HIS A 269 19.30 27.09 14.06
C HIS A 269 18.80 25.64 13.94
N SER A 270 18.30 25.28 12.75
CA SER A 270 17.93 23.92 12.37
C SER A 270 19.17 23.16 11.89
N THR A 271 19.44 21.98 12.45
CA THR A 271 20.46 21.05 11.92
C THR A 271 19.88 20.23 10.77
N ASP A 272 20.57 20.22 9.63
CA ASP A 272 20.17 19.46 8.43
C ASP A 272 20.10 17.95 8.72
N GLY A 273 18.90 17.41 8.55
CA GLY A 273 18.58 15.99 8.67
C GLY A 273 17.15 15.78 8.20
N ASP A 274 16.85 14.59 7.68
CA ASP A 274 15.53 14.15 7.25
C ASP A 274 14.44 14.78 8.14
N PRO A 275 13.47 15.57 7.61
CA PRO A 275 12.49 16.29 8.43
C PRO A 275 11.65 15.34 9.30
N TYR A 276 11.73 14.04 9.03
CA TYR A 276 11.17 12.97 9.82
C TYR A 276 12.15 11.80 9.95
N PRO A 277 13.03 11.76 10.96
CA PRO A 277 13.71 10.52 11.31
C PRO A 277 12.68 9.59 11.95
N ILE A 278 11.83 8.98 11.11
CA ILE A 278 10.95 7.89 11.53
C ILE A 278 11.90 6.74 11.80
N LYS A 279 12.30 6.59 13.06
CA LYS A 279 12.73 5.28 13.57
C LYS A 279 11.66 4.30 13.10
N ALA A 280 12.08 3.18 12.53
CA ALA A 280 11.23 2.14 11.95
C ALA A 280 10.27 1.45 12.96
N ASP A 281 9.81 2.14 14.00
CA ASP A 281 8.82 1.72 14.98
C ASP A 281 7.41 1.59 14.38
N CYS A 282 7.14 2.14 13.19
CA CYS A 282 5.93 1.78 12.46
C CYS A 282 5.94 0.32 11.97
N ALA A 283 7.10 -0.35 11.92
CA ALA A 283 7.19 -1.77 11.60
C ALA A 283 6.91 -2.69 12.81
N SER A 284 6.73 -2.15 14.02
CA SER A 284 6.51 -2.95 15.24
C SER A 284 5.08 -2.91 15.78
N ARG A 285 4.22 -1.99 15.33
CA ARG A 285 2.77 -2.18 15.45
C ARG A 285 2.35 -3.20 14.40
N SER A 286 2.53 -4.48 14.72
CA SER A 286 1.75 -5.53 14.08
C SER A 286 0.30 -5.04 14.09
N MET A 287 -0.29 -4.88 12.91
CA MET A 287 -1.73 -5.02 12.80
C MET A 287 -2.00 -6.42 13.33
N SER A 288 -2.30 -6.54 14.63
CA SER A 288 -3.00 -7.70 15.11
C SER A 288 -4.27 -7.72 14.28
N TRP A 289 -4.33 -8.66 13.34
CA TRP A 289 -5.59 -9.08 12.77
C TRP A 289 -6.35 -9.74 13.93
N SER A 290 -6.93 -8.93 14.82
CA SER A 290 -7.73 -9.37 15.96
C SER A 290 -9.13 -9.82 15.50
N GLY A 291 -9.17 -10.59 14.43
CA GLY A 291 -10.35 -11.24 13.88
C GLY A 291 -10.13 -12.74 13.63
N ALA A 292 -9.03 -13.32 14.11
CA ALA A 292 -8.91 -14.76 14.20
C ALA A 292 -9.87 -15.26 15.31
N PRO A 293 -10.72 -16.26 15.05
CA PRO A 293 -11.46 -16.92 16.12
C PRO A 293 -10.44 -17.47 17.13
N GLN A 294 -10.64 -17.17 18.42
CA GLN A 294 -9.92 -17.82 19.51
C GLN A 294 -10.08 -19.34 19.35
N PRO A 295 -9.00 -20.13 19.40
CA PRO A 295 -9.14 -21.57 19.42
C PRO A 295 -9.78 -21.99 20.75
N TRP A 296 -10.76 -22.87 20.67
CA TRP A 296 -11.18 -23.70 21.80
C TRP A 296 -10.01 -24.56 22.26
#